data_AF-A0A931XZ78-F1
#
_entry.id   AF-A0A931XZ78-F1
#
_cell.length_a   1.000
_cell.length_b   1.000
_cell.length_c   1.000
_cell.angle_alpha   90.00
_cell.angle_beta   90.00
_cell.angle_gamma   90.00
#
_symmetry.space_group_name_H-M   'P 1'
#
loop_
_entity.id
_entity.type
_entity.pdbx_description
1 polymer ?
#
loop_
_entity_poly.entity_id
_entity_poly.type
_entity_poly.pdbx_seq_one_letter_code
_entity_poly.pdbx_strand_id
1 'polypeptide(L)'
;MVTRMLALSLVIASSCRREPPPVGYEPAAAPTSTASIPLSPASGRIAGKPFTVAAARYSIDRRPGYEKVEIELLAEKPDKPCGDVAMKHATSVWLRVNGVDAVRAETVRIESGKPGPWEAHYQVFDQKKWIGNGDASALIAMSAPAPDMKLSGELSACFGDGSKSCIAGRFEAIYCPIRIDALVRGSDAMERPPAGKLHASTP
;
A
#
# COMPACT_ATOMS: atom_id res chain seq x y z
N MET A 1 -59.66 35.43 -26.11
CA MET A 1 -58.27 34.95 -26.13
C MET A 1 -57.76 34.92 -24.70
N VAL A 2 -57.49 33.76 -24.11
CA VAL A 2 -56.27 33.40 -23.36
C VAL A 2 -56.29 31.87 -23.22
N THR A 3 -55.41 31.20 -23.96
CA THR A 3 -55.22 29.76 -24.00
C THR A 3 -54.35 29.35 -22.80
N ARG A 4 -54.87 28.54 -21.87
CA ARG A 4 -54.05 27.96 -20.79
C ARG A 4 -53.29 26.74 -21.34
N MET A 5 -51.97 26.91 -21.51
CA MET A 5 -51.05 25.81 -21.82
C MET A 5 -50.93 24.86 -20.61
N LEU A 6 -51.18 23.57 -20.86
CA LEU A 6 -50.73 22.48 -19.99
C LEU A 6 -49.20 22.42 -20.01
N ALA A 7 -48.56 22.51 -18.85
CA ALA A 7 -47.17 22.11 -18.67
C ALA A 7 -47.15 20.68 -18.12
N LEU A 8 -46.89 19.71 -19.01
CA LEU A 8 -46.68 18.31 -18.65
C LEU A 8 -45.21 18.16 -18.21
N SER A 9 -44.96 18.14 -16.89
CA SER A 9 -43.63 17.91 -16.35
C SER A 9 -43.22 16.44 -16.52
N LEU A 10 -42.39 16.15 -17.52
CA LEU A 10 -41.75 14.85 -17.71
C LEU A 10 -40.69 14.65 -16.61
N VAL A 11 -41.03 13.88 -15.58
CA VAL A 11 -40.05 13.40 -14.59
C VAL A 11 -39.29 12.24 -15.24
N ILE A 12 -38.12 12.55 -15.82
CA ILE A 12 -37.18 11.53 -16.28
C ILE A 12 -36.58 10.89 -15.03
N ALA A 13 -37.14 9.76 -14.61
CA ALA A 13 -36.56 8.89 -13.61
C ALA A 13 -35.27 8.28 -14.18
N SER A 14 -34.17 9.00 -14.00
CA SER A 14 -32.81 8.48 -14.18
C SER A 14 -32.63 7.31 -13.21
N SER A 15 -32.96 6.11 -13.69
CA SER A 15 -32.68 4.87 -12.98
C SER A 15 -31.17 4.77 -12.84
N CYS A 16 -30.66 5.15 -11.68
CA CYS A 16 -29.30 4.82 -11.26
C CYS A 16 -29.22 3.29 -11.25
N ARG A 17 -28.79 2.69 -12.36
CA ARG A 17 -28.27 1.32 -12.35
C ARG A 17 -27.07 1.36 -11.42
N ARG A 18 -27.32 0.99 -10.17
CA ARG A 18 -26.28 0.70 -9.19
C ARG A 18 -25.59 -0.54 -9.75
N GLU A 19 -24.47 -0.33 -10.42
CA GLU A 19 -23.62 -1.43 -10.86
C GLU A 19 -23.35 -2.30 -9.64
N PRO A 20 -23.52 -3.64 -9.73
CA PRO A 20 -23.20 -4.51 -8.60
C PRO A 20 -21.77 -4.20 -8.17
N PRO A 21 -21.50 -4.08 -6.86
CA PRO A 21 -20.13 -3.92 -6.41
C PRO A 21 -19.30 -5.06 -7.03
N PRO A 22 -18.08 -4.78 -7.52
CA PRO A 22 -17.24 -5.83 -8.09
C PRO A 22 -17.13 -6.96 -7.08
N VAL A 23 -17.35 -8.20 -7.55
CA VAL A 23 -17.24 -9.39 -6.72
C VAL A 23 -15.81 -9.42 -6.16
N GLY A 24 -15.69 -9.23 -4.85
CA GLY A 24 -14.42 -9.40 -4.16
C GLY A 24 -13.96 -10.84 -4.33
N TYR A 25 -12.71 -11.04 -4.69
CA TYR A 25 -12.13 -12.38 -4.76
C TYR A 25 -11.54 -12.68 -3.40
N GLU A 26 -11.84 -13.86 -2.84
CA GLU A 26 -11.20 -14.28 -1.60
C GLU A 26 -9.71 -14.57 -1.87
N PRO A 27 -8.78 -14.02 -1.07
CA PRO A 27 -7.37 -14.37 -1.21
C PRO A 27 -7.14 -15.85 -0.95
N ALA A 28 -6.20 -16.47 -1.67
CA ALA A 28 -5.77 -17.82 -1.33
C ALA A 28 -5.19 -17.84 0.09
N ALA A 29 -5.51 -18.88 0.87
CA ALA A 29 -5.04 -19.00 2.24
C ALA A 29 -3.51 -19.03 2.30
N ALA A 30 -2.94 -18.23 3.21
CA ALA A 30 -1.51 -18.27 3.48
C ALA A 30 -1.07 -19.66 3.96
N PRO A 31 0.16 -20.11 3.63
CA PRO A 31 0.70 -21.36 4.13
C PRO A 31 0.74 -21.36 5.66
N THR A 32 0.71 -22.55 6.27
CA THR A 32 0.72 -22.70 7.73
C THR A 32 2.12 -22.73 8.34
N SER A 33 3.15 -22.84 7.52
CA SER A 33 4.55 -22.95 7.95
C SER A 33 5.47 -22.13 7.05
N THR A 34 6.52 -21.56 7.65
CA THR A 34 7.56 -20.82 6.94
C THR A 34 8.45 -21.75 6.11
N ALA A 35 8.49 -23.05 6.42
CA ALA A 35 9.28 -24.04 5.68
C ALA A 35 8.89 -24.16 4.20
N SER A 36 7.67 -23.73 3.82
CA SER A 36 7.24 -23.69 2.42
C SER A 36 7.60 -22.39 1.70
N ILE A 37 8.16 -21.39 2.39
CA ILE A 37 8.55 -20.13 1.78
C ILE A 37 9.89 -20.32 1.05
N PRO A 38 9.99 -19.99 -0.25
CA PRO A 38 11.24 -20.12 -1.00
C PRO A 38 12.38 -19.29 -0.39
N LEU A 39 13.60 -19.82 -0.45
CA LEU A 39 14.79 -19.09 0.00
C LEU A 39 15.27 -18.02 -1.01
N SER A 40 14.70 -18.01 -2.21
CA SER A 40 14.96 -17.00 -3.26
C SER A 40 14.31 -15.66 -2.91
N PRO A 41 14.71 -14.55 -3.58
CA PRO A 41 14.00 -13.29 -3.47
C PRO A 41 12.49 -13.46 -3.70
N ALA A 42 11.68 -12.71 -2.96
CA ALA A 42 10.23 -12.79 -3.06
C ALA A 42 9.78 -12.49 -4.50
N SER A 43 9.00 -13.40 -5.07
CA SER A 43 8.57 -13.33 -6.46
C SER A 43 7.20 -13.98 -6.66
N GLY A 44 6.59 -13.71 -7.81
CA GLY A 44 5.28 -14.21 -8.18
C GLY A 44 4.59 -13.31 -9.20
N ARG A 45 3.31 -13.01 -8.96
CA ARG A 45 2.52 -12.11 -9.80
C ARG A 45 1.75 -11.10 -8.96
N ILE A 46 1.69 -9.86 -9.43
CA ILE A 46 0.89 -8.78 -8.86
C ILE A 46 0.10 -8.12 -9.99
N ALA A 47 -1.22 -7.96 -9.82
CA ALA A 47 -2.14 -7.41 -10.80
C ALA A 47 -1.98 -8.04 -12.21
N GLY A 48 -1.79 -9.36 -12.25
CA GLY A 48 -1.58 -10.10 -13.49
C GLY A 48 -0.21 -9.89 -14.17
N LYS A 49 0.75 -9.19 -13.56
CA LYS A 49 2.12 -8.99 -14.08
C LYS A 49 3.15 -9.76 -13.25
N PRO A 50 4.25 -10.24 -13.83
CA PRO A 50 5.36 -10.79 -13.06
C PRO A 50 5.91 -9.76 -12.05
N PHE A 51 6.24 -10.23 -10.86
CA PHE A 51 6.86 -9.43 -9.81
C PHE A 51 8.02 -10.21 -9.20
N THR A 52 9.16 -9.55 -9.03
CA THR A 52 10.29 -10.05 -8.26
C THR A 52 10.86 -8.86 -7.49
N VAL A 53 11.12 -9.04 -6.20
CA VAL A 53 11.73 -8.01 -5.36
C VAL A 53 13.15 -7.72 -5.87
N ALA A 54 13.36 -6.50 -6.35
CA ALA A 54 14.65 -5.99 -6.79
C ALA A 54 15.31 -5.11 -5.72
N ALA A 55 14.51 -4.47 -4.87
CA ALA A 55 14.95 -3.70 -3.72
C ALA A 55 13.87 -3.74 -2.63
N ALA A 56 14.27 -3.60 -1.38
CA ALA A 56 13.35 -3.35 -0.29
C ALA A 56 13.89 -2.25 0.62
N ARG A 57 12.97 -1.48 1.19
CA ARG A 57 13.28 -0.41 2.13
C ARG A 57 12.24 -0.38 3.22
N TYR A 58 12.59 0.19 4.36
CA TYR A 58 11.62 0.42 5.42
C TYR A 58 11.81 1.79 6.06
N SER A 59 10.72 2.31 6.61
CA SER A 59 10.70 3.56 7.33
C SER A 59 9.94 3.39 8.64
N ILE A 60 10.31 4.19 9.63
CA ILE A 60 9.63 4.26 10.93
C ILE A 60 9.02 5.65 11.02
N ASP A 61 7.70 5.71 10.99
CA ASP A 61 6.94 6.92 11.27
C ASP A 61 6.63 6.99 12.75
N ARG A 62 7.07 8.08 13.39
CA ARG A 62 6.85 8.35 14.83
C ARG A 62 6.02 9.60 15.04
N ARG A 63 5.33 10.07 14.01
CA ARG A 63 4.50 11.28 14.14
C ARG A 63 3.31 10.99 15.05
N PRO A 64 2.94 11.93 15.95
CA PRO A 64 1.86 11.71 16.91
C PRO A 64 0.56 11.25 16.22
N GLY A 65 -0.02 10.16 16.72
CA GLY A 65 -1.25 9.57 16.15
C GLY A 65 -1.05 8.75 14.88
N TYR A 66 0.19 8.61 14.38
CA TYR A 66 0.53 7.82 13.19
C TYR A 66 1.85 7.08 13.37
N GLU A 67 1.91 6.24 14.40
CA GLU A 67 3.09 5.43 14.69
C GLU A 67 3.07 4.12 13.92
N LYS A 68 3.92 3.99 12.90
CA LYS A 68 3.94 2.81 12.03
C LYS A 68 5.34 2.50 11.50
N VAL A 69 5.60 1.23 11.25
CA VAL A 69 6.72 0.80 10.40
C VAL A 69 6.15 0.36 9.06
N GLU A 70 6.67 0.93 7.98
CA GLU A 70 6.31 0.55 6.62
C GLU A 70 7.52 -0.10 5.94
N ILE A 71 7.35 -1.32 5.44
CA ILE A 71 8.33 -2.06 4.64
C ILE A 71 7.80 -2.11 3.22
N GLU A 72 8.53 -1.51 2.29
CA GLU A 72 8.21 -1.50 0.87
C GLU A 72 9.13 -2.45 0.10
N LEU A 73 8.52 -3.39 -0.62
CA LEU A 73 9.16 -4.31 -1.53
C LEU A 73 8.93 -3.82 -2.96
N LEU A 74 10.00 -3.47 -3.65
CA LEU A 74 9.96 -2.81 -4.96
C LEU A 74 10.28 -3.82 -6.07
N ALA A 75 9.49 -3.80 -7.14
CA ALA A 75 9.80 -4.56 -8.36
C ALA A 75 11.03 -4.02 -9.09
N GLU A 76 11.42 -2.77 -8.83
CA GLU A 76 12.54 -2.10 -9.46
C GLU A 76 13.49 -1.52 -8.43
N LYS A 77 14.78 -1.51 -8.76
CA LYS A 77 15.80 -0.90 -7.93
C LYS A 77 15.86 0.60 -8.23
N PRO A 78 15.67 1.48 -7.22
CA PRO A 78 15.85 2.92 -7.42
C PRO A 78 17.33 3.26 -7.65
N ASP A 79 17.59 4.37 -8.36
CA ASP A 79 18.96 4.84 -8.65
C ASP A 79 19.76 5.14 -7.37
N LYS A 80 19.05 5.53 -6.31
CA LYS A 80 19.60 5.74 -4.96
C LYS A 80 18.86 4.84 -3.98
N PRO A 81 19.51 4.30 -2.94
CA PRO A 81 18.89 3.34 -2.02
C PRO A 81 17.55 3.80 -1.41
N CYS A 82 17.42 5.09 -1.07
CA CYS A 82 16.18 5.70 -0.57
C CYS A 82 15.52 6.66 -1.58
N GLY A 83 15.85 6.54 -2.86
CA GLY A 83 15.26 7.34 -3.94
C GLY A 83 13.90 6.82 -4.38
N ASP A 84 13.17 7.63 -5.15
CA ASP A 84 11.91 7.21 -5.75
C ASP A 84 12.15 6.29 -6.95
N VAL A 85 11.17 5.41 -7.21
CA VAL A 85 11.13 4.59 -8.43
C VAL A 85 10.38 5.36 -9.52
N ALA A 86 10.83 5.22 -10.77
CA ALA A 86 10.16 5.84 -11.90
C ALA A 86 8.70 5.35 -12.01
N MET A 87 7.74 6.27 -11.92
CA MET A 87 6.29 5.95 -11.83
C MET A 87 5.80 4.99 -12.91
N LYS A 88 6.32 5.07 -14.14
CA LYS A 88 5.90 4.25 -15.29
C LYS A 88 6.02 2.73 -15.07
N HIS A 89 6.78 2.29 -14.07
CA HIS A 89 6.98 0.88 -13.74
C HIS A 89 6.82 0.60 -12.24
N ALA A 90 6.30 1.55 -11.47
CA ALA A 90 6.18 1.41 -10.03
C ALA A 90 5.14 0.34 -9.66
N THR A 91 5.65 -0.84 -9.28
CA THR A 91 4.89 -1.88 -8.59
C THR A 91 5.57 -2.11 -7.25
N SER A 92 4.81 -2.00 -6.17
CA SER A 92 5.31 -2.29 -4.84
C SER A 92 4.33 -3.08 -4.00
N VAL A 93 4.88 -3.93 -3.15
CA VAL A 93 4.17 -4.60 -2.06
C VAL A 93 4.61 -3.97 -0.76
N TRP A 94 3.67 -3.68 0.10
CA TRP A 94 3.86 -3.00 1.36
C TRP A 94 3.44 -3.91 2.50
N LEU A 95 4.33 -4.07 3.48
CA LEU A 95 4.01 -4.63 4.78
C LEU A 95 4.00 -3.48 5.78
N ARG A 96 2.92 -3.34 6.54
CA ARG A 96 2.77 -2.26 7.51
C ARG A 96 2.48 -2.86 8.86
N VAL A 97 3.14 -2.37 9.89
CA VAL A 97 2.84 -2.72 11.28
C VAL A 97 2.61 -1.46 12.10
N ASN A 98 1.58 -1.50 12.95
CA ASN A 98 1.27 -0.41 13.88
C ASN A 98 2.21 -0.45 15.09
N GLY A 99 2.75 0.71 15.49
CA GLY A 99 3.68 0.88 16.60
C GLY A 99 5.15 1.02 16.18
N VAL A 100 5.90 1.85 16.89
CA VAL A 100 7.28 2.24 16.52
C VAL A 100 8.35 1.19 16.78
N ASP A 101 8.13 0.29 17.74
CA ASP A 101 9.04 -0.80 18.12
C ASP A 101 8.49 -2.17 17.68
N ALA A 102 7.56 -2.16 16.72
CA ALA A 102 6.75 -3.32 16.40
C ALA A 102 7.47 -4.36 15.55
N VAL A 103 8.58 -4.00 14.86
CA VAL A 103 9.36 -4.98 14.11
C VAL A 103 10.40 -5.63 15.01
N ARG A 104 10.14 -6.90 15.33
CA ARG A 104 11.01 -7.80 16.09
C ARG A 104 11.12 -9.14 15.37
N ALA A 105 11.94 -10.05 15.89
CA ALA A 105 11.94 -11.43 15.42
C ALA A 105 10.60 -12.09 15.78
N GLU A 106 9.75 -12.33 14.79
CA GLU A 106 8.44 -12.95 14.98
C GLU A 106 7.92 -13.60 13.70
N THR A 107 6.99 -14.53 13.85
CA THR A 107 6.19 -15.06 12.73
C THR A 107 4.75 -14.62 12.92
N VAL A 108 4.18 -14.00 11.89
CA VAL A 108 2.86 -13.37 11.91
C VAL A 108 2.03 -13.92 10.77
N ARG A 109 0.77 -14.20 11.06
CA ARG A 109 -0.24 -14.54 10.06
C ARG A 109 -1.21 -13.38 9.92
N ILE A 110 -1.44 -12.95 8.67
CA ILE A 110 -2.47 -12.01 8.29
C ILE A 110 -3.63 -12.82 7.71
N GLU A 111 -4.81 -12.60 8.27
CA GLU A 111 -6.05 -13.19 7.79
C GLU A 111 -6.88 -12.14 7.07
N SER A 112 -7.34 -12.48 5.87
CA SER A 112 -8.17 -11.61 5.04
C SER A 112 -9.43 -11.16 5.77
N GLY A 113 -9.80 -9.90 5.60
CA GLY A 113 -10.96 -9.29 6.25
C GLY A 113 -10.90 -9.17 7.79
N LYS A 114 -9.79 -9.57 8.44
CA LYS A 114 -9.65 -9.45 9.90
C LYS A 114 -8.67 -8.33 10.26
N PRO A 115 -9.04 -7.42 11.18
CA PRO A 115 -8.12 -6.41 11.67
C PRO A 115 -6.98 -7.06 12.45
N GLY A 116 -5.79 -6.48 12.33
CA GLY A 116 -4.60 -6.95 13.02
C GLY A 116 -3.52 -5.87 13.09
N PRO A 117 -2.44 -6.12 13.85
CA PRO A 117 -1.33 -5.18 13.94
C PRO A 117 -0.54 -5.08 12.63
N TRP A 118 -0.59 -6.12 11.80
CA TRP A 118 0.07 -6.20 10.51
C TRP A 118 -0.94 -6.12 9.36
N GLU A 119 -0.58 -5.36 8.33
CA GLU A 119 -1.31 -5.23 7.07
C GLU A 119 -0.36 -5.54 5.91
N ALA A 120 -0.89 -6.17 4.85
CA ALA A 120 -0.17 -6.33 3.59
C ALA A 120 -1.03 -5.77 2.46
N HIS A 121 -0.44 -4.92 1.62
CA HIS A 121 -1.12 -4.36 0.45
C HIS A 121 -0.16 -4.23 -0.72
N TYR A 122 -0.68 -4.10 -1.95
CA TYR A 122 0.15 -3.74 -3.10
C TYR A 122 -0.37 -2.47 -3.77
N GLN A 123 0.53 -1.79 -4.49
CA GLN A 123 0.23 -0.68 -5.37
C GLN A 123 0.92 -0.88 -6.70
N VAL A 124 0.18 -0.65 -7.79
CA VAL A 124 0.68 -0.71 -9.17
C VAL A 124 0.26 0.57 -9.86
N PHE A 125 1.19 1.23 -10.55
CA PHE A 125 0.85 2.31 -11.47
C PHE A 125 0.54 1.72 -12.85
N ASP A 126 -0.70 1.89 -13.32
CA ASP A 126 -1.18 1.32 -14.59
C ASP A 126 -0.99 2.27 -15.80
N GLN A 127 0.00 3.17 -15.72
CA GLN A 127 0.26 4.29 -16.65
C GLN A 127 -0.71 5.48 -16.52
N LYS A 128 -1.91 5.29 -15.96
CA LYS A 128 -2.92 6.38 -15.83
C LYS A 128 -3.34 6.63 -14.40
N LYS A 129 -3.36 5.60 -13.57
CA LYS A 129 -3.80 5.66 -12.18
C LYS A 129 -3.04 4.65 -11.33
N TRP A 130 -3.09 4.89 -10.02
CA TRP A 130 -2.73 3.89 -9.04
C TRP A 130 -3.88 2.90 -8.88
N ILE A 131 -3.56 1.62 -8.95
CA ILE A 131 -4.44 0.53 -8.51
C ILE A 131 -3.78 -0.19 -7.34
N GLY A 132 -4.57 -0.83 -6.48
CA GLY A 132 -4.04 -1.56 -5.34
C GLY A 132 -5.09 -2.45 -4.70
N ASN A 133 -4.63 -3.36 -3.86
CA ASN A 133 -5.45 -4.20 -3.02
C ASN A 133 -4.80 -4.29 -1.63
N GLY A 134 -5.59 -4.14 -0.57
CA GLY A 134 -5.15 -4.24 0.82
C GLY A 134 -5.78 -5.39 1.61
N ASP A 135 -6.58 -6.23 0.94
CA ASP A 135 -7.13 -7.44 1.51
C ASP A 135 -6.24 -8.62 1.12
N ALA A 136 -5.45 -9.08 2.08
CA ALA A 136 -4.44 -10.11 1.89
C ALA A 136 -4.58 -11.23 2.92
N SER A 137 -4.26 -12.45 2.50
CA SER A 137 -3.85 -13.51 3.43
C SER A 137 -2.34 -13.69 3.30
N ALA A 138 -1.62 -13.58 4.43
CA ALA A 138 -0.17 -13.66 4.43
C ALA A 138 0.41 -14.43 5.62
N LEU A 139 1.60 -15.00 5.41
CA LEU A 139 2.51 -15.45 6.45
C LEU A 139 3.79 -14.64 6.31
N ILE A 140 4.22 -13.99 7.38
CA ILE A 140 5.42 -13.15 7.44
C ILE A 140 6.30 -13.70 8.56
N ALA A 141 7.58 -13.91 8.28
CA ALA A 141 8.57 -14.23 9.28
C ALA A 141 9.67 -13.18 9.25
N MET A 142 9.82 -12.44 10.33
CA MET A 142 10.83 -11.41 10.50
C MET A 142 12.01 -11.98 11.28
N SER A 143 13.22 -11.69 10.83
CA SER A 143 14.43 -11.89 11.62
C SER A 143 14.62 -10.74 12.61
N ALA A 144 15.47 -10.96 13.62
CA ALA A 144 15.90 -9.86 14.48
C ALA A 144 16.60 -8.78 13.63
N PRO A 145 16.38 -7.47 13.91
CA PRO A 145 17.11 -6.40 13.24
C PRO A 145 18.62 -6.61 13.35
N ALA A 146 19.32 -6.49 12.22
CA ALA A 146 20.76 -6.59 12.19
C ALA A 146 21.43 -5.33 12.77
N PRO A 147 22.70 -5.40 13.23
CA PRO A 147 23.42 -4.24 13.77
C PRO A 147 23.57 -3.07 12.79
N ASP A 148 23.51 -3.36 11.48
CA ASP A 148 23.55 -2.36 10.39
C ASP A 148 22.16 -1.77 10.07
N MET A 149 21.19 -1.97 10.96
CA MET A 149 19.80 -1.54 10.83
C MET A 149 19.07 -2.18 9.63
N LYS A 150 19.58 -3.25 9.04
CA LYS A 150 18.81 -3.99 8.03
C LYS A 150 17.74 -4.86 8.67
N LEU A 151 16.61 -4.94 7.98
CA LEU A 151 15.53 -5.86 8.30
C LEU A 151 15.46 -6.95 7.24
N SER A 152 15.55 -8.20 7.67
CA SER A 152 15.40 -9.34 6.77
C SER A 152 14.18 -10.16 7.15
N GLY A 153 13.52 -10.74 6.17
CA GLY A 153 12.34 -11.54 6.41
C GLY A 153 11.99 -12.45 5.25
N GLU A 154 11.02 -13.30 5.52
CA GLU A 154 10.41 -14.22 4.58
C GLU A 154 8.92 -13.91 4.52
N LEU A 155 8.31 -14.02 3.35
CA LEU A 155 6.88 -13.81 3.21
C LEU A 155 6.25 -14.79 2.22
N SER A 156 4.97 -15.07 2.43
CA SER A 156 4.05 -15.57 1.44
C SER A 156 2.76 -14.78 1.57
N ALA A 157 2.34 -14.09 0.53
CA ALA A 157 1.15 -13.23 0.54
C ALA A 157 0.34 -13.43 -0.73
N CYS A 158 -0.96 -13.60 -0.58
CA CYS A 158 -1.93 -13.59 -1.67
C CYS A 158 -2.98 -12.52 -1.40
N PHE A 159 -3.43 -11.86 -2.47
CA PHE A 159 -4.36 -10.73 -2.40
C PHE A 159 -5.70 -11.07 -3.03
N GLY A 160 -6.76 -10.49 -2.49
CA GLY A 160 -8.15 -10.74 -2.85
C GLY A 160 -8.56 -10.03 -4.13
N ASP A 161 -7.84 -10.28 -5.22
CA ASP A 161 -8.11 -9.70 -6.53
C ASP A 161 -8.41 -10.75 -7.61
N GLY A 162 -9.07 -10.32 -8.68
CA GLY A 162 -9.42 -11.21 -9.80
C GLY A 162 -8.23 -11.69 -10.62
N SER A 163 -7.03 -11.18 -10.36
CA SER A 163 -5.79 -11.54 -11.06
C SER A 163 -4.97 -12.61 -10.32
N LYS A 164 -5.44 -13.05 -9.14
CA LYS A 164 -4.76 -14.02 -8.27
C LYS A 164 -3.34 -13.58 -7.93
N SER A 165 -3.20 -12.32 -7.50
CA SER A 165 -1.89 -11.80 -7.09
C SER A 165 -1.36 -12.56 -5.88
N CYS A 166 -0.19 -13.16 -6.04
CA CYS A 166 0.50 -13.89 -4.99
C CYS A 166 2.02 -13.74 -5.16
N ILE A 167 2.73 -13.56 -4.05
CA ILE A 167 4.18 -13.57 -4.00
C ILE A 167 4.68 -14.41 -2.82
N ALA A 168 5.86 -15.01 -2.98
CA ALA A 168 6.53 -15.69 -1.88
C ALA A 168 8.05 -15.63 -2.03
N GLY A 169 8.75 -15.57 -0.90
CA GLY A 169 10.20 -15.65 -0.81
C GLY A 169 10.78 -14.70 0.23
N ARG A 170 12.06 -14.37 0.08
CA ARG A 170 12.82 -13.54 1.03
C ARG A 170 12.98 -12.09 0.59
N PHE A 171 13.25 -11.22 1.55
CA PHE A 171 13.66 -9.84 1.32
C PHE A 171 14.66 -9.36 2.37
N GLU A 172 15.42 -8.32 2.00
CA GLU A 172 16.29 -7.56 2.89
C GLU A 172 16.02 -6.08 2.64
N ALA A 173 15.50 -5.39 3.65
CA ALA A 173 15.11 -4.01 3.61
C ALA A 173 16.13 -3.12 4.33
N ILE A 174 16.50 -2.02 3.69
CA ILE A 174 17.35 -0.98 4.28
C ILE A 174 16.52 0.11 4.94
N TYR A 175 17.09 0.78 5.95
CA TYR A 175 16.41 1.89 6.60
C TYR A 175 16.44 3.15 5.73
N CYS A 176 15.26 3.73 5.50
CA CYS A 176 15.08 4.99 4.81
C CYS A 176 14.27 5.96 5.70
N PRO A 177 14.91 6.98 6.28
CA PRO A 177 14.23 7.92 7.16
C PRO A 177 13.17 8.72 6.41
N ILE A 178 12.04 8.96 7.07
CA ILE A 178 10.97 9.79 6.54
C ILE A 178 11.42 11.25 6.56
N ARG A 179 11.19 11.98 5.46
CA ARG A 179 11.42 13.43 5.44
C ARG A 179 10.38 14.14 6.30
N ILE A 180 10.78 15.19 7.00
CA ILE A 180 9.88 15.95 7.88
C ILE A 180 8.68 16.58 7.13
N ASP A 181 8.87 16.88 5.84
CA ASP A 181 7.88 17.47 4.95
C ASP A 181 7.07 16.44 4.15
N ALA A 182 7.35 15.14 4.34
CA ALA A 182 6.58 14.09 3.68
C ALA A 182 5.15 14.09 4.21
N LEU A 183 4.17 13.88 3.34
CA LEU A 183 2.79 13.69 3.76
C LEU A 183 2.69 12.48 4.71
N VAL A 184 1.88 12.59 5.76
CA VAL A 184 1.48 11.39 6.52
C VAL A 184 0.49 10.64 5.63
N ARG A 185 0.81 9.40 5.27
CA ARG A 185 -0.06 8.62 4.37
C ARG A 185 -1.40 8.36 5.08
N GLY A 186 -2.49 8.89 4.52
CA GLY A 186 -3.83 8.79 5.13
C GLY A 186 -4.21 9.95 6.07
N SER A 187 -3.36 10.98 6.23
CA SER A 187 -3.80 12.27 6.76
C SER A 187 -4.17 13.21 5.61
N ASP A 188 -5.05 14.17 5.91
CA ASP A 188 -5.10 15.40 5.11
C ASP A 188 -3.71 16.07 5.16
N ALA A 189 -3.35 16.82 4.10
CA ALA A 189 -2.09 17.56 4.10
C ALA A 189 -2.02 18.43 5.37
N MET A 190 -0.97 18.26 6.19
CA MET A 190 -0.73 19.12 7.35
C MET A 190 -0.85 20.57 6.89
N GLU A 191 -1.58 21.37 7.69
CA GLU A 191 -1.90 22.77 7.44
C GLU A 191 -0.86 23.45 6.56
N ARG A 192 -1.25 23.89 5.35
CA ARG A 192 -0.49 24.95 4.70
C ARG A 192 -0.48 26.10 5.71
N PRO A 193 0.70 26.61 6.12
CA PRO A 193 0.72 27.87 6.83
C PRO A 193 -0.12 28.86 6.01
N PRO A 194 -1.03 29.63 6.63
CA PRO A 194 -1.77 30.64 5.88
C PRO A 194 -0.73 31.44 5.10
N ALA A 195 -0.95 31.54 3.78
CA ALA A 195 -0.06 32.29 2.91
C ALA A 195 0.19 33.63 3.59
N GLY A 196 1.42 33.82 4.07
CA GLY A 196 1.79 35.05 4.73
C GLY A 196 1.38 36.14 3.78
N LYS A 197 0.42 36.98 4.19
CA LYS A 197 0.12 38.18 3.43
C LYS A 197 1.47 38.88 3.32
N LEU A 198 2.04 38.88 2.11
CA LEU A 198 3.03 39.86 1.74
C LEU A 198 2.40 41.17 2.17
N HIS A 199 2.93 41.73 3.25
CA HIS A 199 2.70 43.13 3.55
C HIS A 199 3.31 43.85 2.36
N ALA A 200 2.44 44.12 1.38
CA ALA A 200 2.71 45.04 0.31
C ALA A 200 3.13 46.33 1.01
N SER A 201 4.41 46.63 0.86
CA SER A 201 4.98 47.94 1.13
C SER A 201 4.08 48.98 0.51
N THR A 202 3.58 49.95 1.30
CA THR A 202 3.63 51.40 1.00
C THR A 202 2.81 52.22 2.01
N PRO A 203 3.14 53.51 2.22
CA PRO A 203 4.21 54.30 1.60
C PRO A 203 5.41 54.56 2.49
#